data_AF-A0A529NEU1-F1
#
_entry.id   AF-A0A529NEU1-F1
#
_cell.length_a   1.000
_cell.length_b   1.000
_cell.length_c   1.000
_cell.angle_alpha   90.00
_cell.angle_beta   90.00
_cell.angle_gamma   90.00
#
_symmetry.space_group_name_H-M   'P 1'
#
loop_
_entity.id
_entity.type
_entity.pdbx_description
1 polymer ?
#
loop_
_entity_poly.entity_id
_entity_poly.type
_entity_poly.pdbx_seq_one_letter_code
_entity_poly.pdbx_strand_id
1 'polypeptide(L)'
;VGAFAIAAALVKQKTTGEGAFLDVSMLECTLSALGWPVSNYLTAGVEPRPMGNENMTAAPSGAFRTGEGLLNIAANKQEQFVTLCQLIGRPELASDPRFAERETRKQNRAALKVLIEDALADA
;
A
#
# COMPACT_ATOMS: atom_id res chain seq x y z
N VAL A 1 5.57 0.24 -19.98
CA VAL A 1 4.72 0.71 -21.10
C VAL A 1 5.38 0.46 -22.46
N GLY A 2 6.61 0.92 -22.73
CA GLY A 2 7.26 0.75 -24.04
C GLY A 2 7.35 -0.70 -24.56
N ALA A 3 7.81 -1.65 -23.73
CA ALA A 3 7.84 -3.06 -24.12
C ALA A 3 6.46 -3.64 -24.48
N PHE A 4 5.42 -3.23 -23.73
CA PHE A 4 4.03 -3.61 -24.03
C PHE A 4 3.54 -2.98 -25.35
N ALA A 5 3.90 -1.73 -25.65
CA ALA A 5 3.57 -1.08 -26.91
C ALA A 5 4.21 -1.81 -28.11
N ILE A 6 5.46 -2.26 -27.98
CA ILE A 6 6.15 -3.06 -29.00
C ILE A 6 5.44 -4.42 -29.19
N ALA A 7 5.12 -5.12 -28.10
CA ALA A 7 4.41 -6.40 -28.18
C ALA A 7 3.05 -6.24 -28.88
N ALA A 8 2.29 -5.20 -28.55
CA ALA A 8 1.02 -4.90 -29.22
C ALA A 8 1.21 -4.56 -30.71
N ALA A 9 2.25 -3.80 -31.05
CA ALA A 9 2.57 -3.48 -32.44
C ALA A 9 2.93 -4.72 -33.27
N LEU A 10 3.66 -5.68 -32.70
CA LEU A 10 3.96 -6.95 -33.37
C LEU A 10 2.70 -7.78 -33.63
N VAL A 11 1.75 -7.80 -32.70
CA VAL A 11 0.45 -8.47 -32.90
C VAL A 11 -0.35 -7.79 -34.02
N LYS A 12 -0.38 -6.45 -34.04
CA LYS A 12 -1.01 -5.68 -35.14
C LYS A 12 -0.34 -6.03 -36.47
N GLN A 13 0.99 -5.93 -36.55
CA GLN A 13 1.76 -6.22 -37.75
C GLN A 13 1.52 -7.64 -38.28
N LYS A 14 1.43 -8.64 -37.40
CA LYS A 14 1.12 -10.02 -37.82
C LYS A 14 -0.26 -10.15 -38.45
N THR A 15 -1.21 -9.32 -38.03
CA THR A 15 -2.60 -9.36 -38.51
C THR A 15 -2.80 -8.52 -39.78
N THR A 16 -2.16 -7.35 -39.85
CA THR A 16 -2.41 -6.36 -40.92
C THR A 16 -1.27 -6.26 -41.93
N GLY A 17 -0.08 -6.78 -41.62
CA GLY A 17 1.15 -6.58 -42.40
C GLY A 17 1.81 -5.21 -42.19
N GLU A 18 1.19 -4.30 -41.44
CA GLU A 18 1.66 -2.93 -41.27
C GLU A 18 2.42 -2.72 -39.96
N GLY A 19 3.49 -1.94 -40.01
CA GLY A 19 4.20 -1.49 -38.81
C GLY A 19 3.40 -0.46 -37.99
N ALA A 20 4.04 0.04 -36.93
CA ALA A 20 3.52 1.14 -36.12
C ALA A 20 4.66 2.08 -35.71
N PHE A 21 4.38 3.39 -35.75
CA PHE A 21 5.17 4.38 -35.05
C PHE A 21 4.72 4.42 -33.60
N LEU A 22 5.64 4.31 -32.66
CA LEU A 22 5.36 4.29 -31.22
C LEU A 22 5.92 5.56 -30.59
N ASP A 23 5.03 6.48 -30.22
CA ASP A 23 5.38 7.64 -29.39
C ASP A 23 5.19 7.26 -27.92
N VAL A 24 6.26 7.35 -27.12
CA VAL A 24 6.26 6.91 -25.72
C VAL A 24 6.87 8.00 -24.86
N SER A 25 6.03 8.65 -24.05
CA SER A 25 6.45 9.68 -23.11
C SER A 25 6.82 9.08 -21.75
N MET A 26 7.99 9.45 -21.22
CA MET A 26 8.38 9.09 -19.84
C MET A 26 7.39 9.65 -18.81
N LEU A 27 6.83 10.84 -19.08
CA LEU A 27 5.86 11.49 -18.19
C LEU A 27 4.56 10.69 -18.13
N GLU A 28 3.99 10.35 -19.29
CA GLU A 28 2.75 9.57 -19.37
C GLU A 28 2.91 8.18 -18.78
N CYS A 29 4.06 7.54 -19.03
CA CYS A 29 4.39 6.26 -18.41
C CYS A 29 4.36 6.37 -16.88
N THR A 30 4.97 7.43 -16.34
CA THR A 30 5.01 7.65 -14.89
C THR A 30 3.62 7.91 -14.34
N LEU A 31 2.85 8.81 -14.96
CA LEU A 31 1.48 9.12 -14.55
C LEU A 31 0.57 7.87 -14.56
N SER A 32 0.70 7.02 -15.58
CA SER A 32 -0.07 5.78 -15.68
C SER A 32 0.24 4.79 -14.54
N ALA A 33 1.47 4.80 -14.03
CA ALA A 33 1.92 3.90 -12.97
C ALA A 33 1.50 4.34 -11.56
N LEU A 34 1.16 5.62 -11.38
CA LEU A 34 0.75 6.15 -10.07
C LEU A 34 -0.58 5.54 -9.62
N GLY A 35 -1.54 5.34 -10.53
CA GLY A 35 -2.83 4.71 -10.19
C GLY A 35 -3.69 5.55 -9.26
N TRP A 36 -3.84 5.13 -8.00
CA TRP A 36 -4.76 5.74 -7.03
C TRP A 36 -4.46 7.21 -6.66
N PRO A 37 -3.21 7.68 -6.45
CA PRO A 37 -2.91 9.08 -6.16
C PRO A 37 -3.37 10.03 -7.27
N VAL A 38 -3.27 9.61 -8.54
CA VAL A 38 -3.78 10.39 -9.68
C VAL A 38 -5.31 10.44 -9.65
N SER A 39 -5.97 9.31 -9.38
CA SER A 39 -7.44 9.28 -9.25
C SER A 39 -7.94 10.16 -8.10
N ASN A 40 -7.29 10.10 -6.93
CA ASN A 40 -7.62 10.94 -5.78
C ASN A 40 -7.52 12.43 -6.10
N TYR A 41 -6.44 12.82 -6.77
CA TYR A 41 -6.22 14.21 -7.14
C TYR A 41 -7.28 14.69 -8.14
N LEU A 42 -7.48 13.93 -9.23
CA LEU A 42 -8.40 14.33 -10.31
C LEU A 42 -9.87 14.27 -9.91
N THR A 43 -10.28 13.29 -9.10
CA THR A 43 -11.68 13.07 -8.73
C THR A 43 -12.08 13.79 -7.45
N ALA A 44 -11.21 13.83 -6.45
CA ALA A 44 -11.54 14.32 -5.11
C ALA A 44 -10.72 15.55 -4.67
N GLY A 45 -9.84 16.07 -5.52
CA GLY A 45 -8.97 17.22 -5.19
C GLY A 45 -7.97 16.93 -4.07
N VAL A 46 -7.74 15.65 -3.75
CA VAL A 46 -6.84 15.27 -2.66
C VAL A 46 -5.40 15.27 -3.18
N GLU A 47 -4.62 16.26 -2.75
CA GLU A 47 -3.21 16.36 -3.12
C GLU A 47 -2.40 15.16 -2.61
N PRO A 48 -1.56 14.54 -3.47
CA PRO A 48 -0.69 13.45 -3.05
C PRO A 48 0.36 13.95 -2.07
N ARG A 49 0.61 13.16 -1.02
CA ARG A 49 1.65 13.45 -0.02
C ARG A 49 2.59 12.26 0.12
N PRO A 50 3.87 12.48 0.45
CA PRO A 50 4.77 11.40 0.83
C PRO A 50 4.22 10.68 2.07
N MET A 51 4.18 9.35 2.02
CA MET A 51 3.65 8.51 3.11
C MET A 51 4.67 7.50 3.65
N GLY A 52 5.88 7.48 3.08
CA GLY A 52 6.88 6.48 3.42
C GLY A 52 6.33 5.06 3.27
N ASN A 53 6.51 4.24 4.29
CA ASN A 53 6.04 2.86 4.33
C ASN A 53 4.67 2.69 5.01
N GLU A 54 3.87 3.74 5.15
CA GLU A 54 2.53 3.68 5.76
C GLU A 54 1.43 3.53 4.71
N ASN A 55 0.29 2.97 5.09
CA ASN A 55 -0.93 2.96 4.29
C ASN A 55 -1.95 3.98 4.83
N MET A 56 -2.45 4.88 3.98
CA MET A 56 -3.46 5.87 4.38
C MET A 56 -4.76 5.22 4.81
N THR A 57 -5.14 4.17 4.11
CA THR A 57 -6.52 3.67 4.09
C THR A 57 -6.84 2.71 5.23
N ALA A 58 -5.82 2.16 5.88
CA ALA A 58 -5.96 1.14 6.91
C ALA A 58 -4.82 1.21 7.94
N ALA A 59 -5.08 0.72 9.15
CA ALA A 59 -4.08 0.49 10.18
C ALA A 59 -4.42 -0.82 10.93
N PRO A 60 -3.44 -1.63 11.35
CA PRO A 60 -2.01 -1.49 11.04
C PRO A 60 -1.69 -2.01 9.62
N SER A 61 -1.02 -1.18 8.82
CA SER A 61 -0.70 -1.48 7.43
C SER A 61 0.49 -0.65 6.96
N GLY A 62 1.64 -1.31 6.80
CA GLY A 62 2.91 -0.67 6.50
C GLY A 62 4.13 -1.46 6.98
N ALA A 63 5.30 -0.82 6.99
CA ALA A 63 6.52 -1.41 7.54
C ALA A 63 6.66 -1.14 9.05
N PHE A 64 6.96 -2.21 9.79
CA PHE A 64 7.21 -2.25 11.23
C PHE A 64 8.62 -2.74 11.48
N ARG A 65 9.34 -2.10 12.40
CA ARG A 65 10.61 -2.59 12.91
C ARG A 65 10.43 -3.85 13.74
N THR A 66 11.34 -4.79 13.57
CA THR A 66 11.46 -6.03 14.34
C THR A 66 12.86 -6.12 14.95
N GLY A 67 13.15 -7.17 15.72
CA GLY A 67 14.51 -7.45 16.17
C GLY A 67 15.51 -7.56 15.01
N GLU A 68 15.09 -8.16 13.88
CA GLU A 68 15.89 -8.30 12.66
C GLU A 68 15.25 -7.57 11.46
N GLY A 69 15.32 -6.24 11.47
CA GLY A 69 15.02 -5.41 10.30
C GLY A 69 13.58 -4.93 10.19
N LEU A 70 13.06 -4.87 8.96
CA LEU A 70 11.71 -4.35 8.67
C LEU A 70 10.81 -5.48 8.17
N LEU A 71 9.62 -5.57 8.76
CA LEU A 71 8.55 -6.45 8.32
C LEU A 71 7.37 -5.62 7.80
N ASN A 72 6.94 -5.91 6.57
CA ASN A 72 5.74 -5.29 6.02
C ASN A 72 4.49 -6.09 6.44
N ILE A 73 3.58 -5.46 7.18
CA ILE A 73 2.36 -6.06 7.70
C ILE A 73 1.16 -5.33 7.11
N ALA A 74 0.14 -6.08 6.67
CA ALA A 74 -1.11 -5.52 6.18
C ALA A 74 -2.31 -6.22 6.85
N ALA A 75 -2.69 -5.76 8.05
CA ALA A 75 -3.86 -6.23 8.77
C ALA A 75 -5.03 -5.26 8.58
N ASN A 76 -5.54 -5.23 7.35
CA ASN A 76 -6.52 -4.23 6.92
C ASN A 76 -7.95 -4.56 7.36
N LYS A 77 -8.25 -5.81 7.73
CA LYS A 77 -9.55 -6.27 8.23
C LYS A 77 -9.52 -6.50 9.74
N GLN A 78 -10.69 -6.48 10.38
CA GLN A 78 -10.78 -6.61 11.83
C GLN A 78 -10.27 -7.97 12.31
N GLU A 79 -10.60 -9.05 11.61
CA GLU A 79 -10.16 -10.41 11.96
C GLU A 79 -8.64 -10.53 11.83
N GLN A 80 -8.05 -9.87 10.84
CA GLN A 80 -6.60 -9.82 10.65
C GLN A 80 -5.90 -9.04 11.77
N PHE A 81 -6.49 -7.93 12.21
CA PHE A 81 -5.96 -7.16 13.34
C PHE A 81 -6.01 -7.97 14.65
N VAL A 82 -7.14 -8.61 14.95
CA VAL A 82 -7.28 -9.48 16.12
C VAL A 82 -6.26 -10.63 16.07
N THR A 83 -6.09 -11.27 14.91
CA THR A 83 -5.12 -12.35 14.71
C THR A 83 -3.70 -11.84 14.92
N LEU A 84 -3.36 -10.66 14.39
CA LEU A 84 -2.05 -10.04 14.60
C LEU A 84 -1.78 -9.82 16.08
N CYS A 85 -2.72 -9.22 16.81
CA CYS A 85 -2.60 -8.99 18.26
C CYS A 85 -2.34 -10.28 19.04
N GLN A 86 -2.98 -11.39 18.65
CA GLN A 86 -2.72 -12.70 19.26
C GLN A 86 -1.31 -13.21 18.94
N LEU A 87 -0.88 -13.11 17.68
CA LEU A 87 0.42 -13.63 17.23
C LEU A 87 1.61 -12.88 17.87
N ILE A 88 1.47 -11.57 18.09
CA ILE A 88 2.53 -10.76 18.74
C ILE A 88 2.44 -10.80 20.27
N GLY A 89 1.61 -11.66 20.86
CA GLY A 89 1.47 -11.79 22.32
C GLY A 89 0.83 -10.58 23.01
N ARG A 90 0.07 -9.75 22.27
CA ARG A 90 -0.60 -8.54 22.76
C ARG A 90 -2.11 -8.55 22.49
N PRO A 91 -2.86 -9.59 22.92
CA PRO A 91 -4.28 -9.73 22.61
C PRO A 91 -5.15 -8.58 23.15
N GLU A 92 -4.70 -7.90 24.20
CA GLU A 92 -5.42 -6.78 24.83
C GLU A 92 -5.58 -5.58 23.89
N LEU A 93 -4.67 -5.40 22.91
CA LEU A 93 -4.74 -4.33 21.92
C LEU A 93 -6.00 -4.43 21.04
N ALA A 94 -6.53 -5.63 20.85
CA ALA A 94 -7.75 -5.84 20.07
C ALA A 94 -9.00 -5.25 20.76
N SER A 95 -8.97 -5.13 22.09
CA SER A 95 -10.07 -4.59 22.91
C SER A 95 -9.82 -3.18 23.42
N ASP A 96 -8.60 -2.64 23.26
CA ASP A 96 -8.28 -1.27 23.68
C ASP A 96 -9.15 -0.27 22.91
N PRO A 97 -9.90 0.63 23.58
CA PRO A 97 -10.75 1.61 22.91
C PRO A 97 -10.05 2.47 21.85
N ARG A 98 -8.72 2.65 21.96
CA ARG A 98 -7.90 3.37 20.97
C ARG A 98 -7.74 2.61 19.66
N PHE A 99 -7.86 1.29 19.67
CA PHE A 99 -7.52 0.41 18.54
C PHE A 99 -8.62 -0.58 18.14
N ALA A 100 -9.63 -0.81 18.98
CA ALA A 100 -10.68 -1.79 18.72
C ALA A 100 -11.40 -1.52 17.40
N GLU A 101 -11.83 -0.27 17.19
CA GLU A 101 -12.55 0.16 16.00
C GLU A 101 -11.63 0.67 14.90
N ARG A 102 -11.97 0.37 13.64
CA ARG A 102 -11.13 0.69 12.47
C ARG A 102 -10.73 2.17 12.39
N GLU A 103 -11.69 3.08 12.54
CA GLU A 103 -11.43 4.51 12.37
C GLU A 103 -10.63 5.09 13.54
N THR A 104 -10.97 4.70 14.78
CA THR A 104 -10.20 5.09 15.97
C THR A 104 -8.76 4.56 15.89
N ARG A 105 -8.59 3.31 15.42
CA ARG A 105 -7.26 2.72 15.19
C ARG A 105 -6.45 3.48 14.16
N LYS A 106 -7.06 3.91 13.06
CA LYS A 106 -6.41 4.75 12.04
C LYS A 106 -5.96 6.10 12.59
N GLN A 107 -6.74 6.71 13.48
CA GLN A 107 -6.37 7.97 14.16
C GLN A 107 -5.19 7.75 15.11
N ASN A 108 -5.14 6.60 15.79
CA ASN A 108 -4.09 6.24 16.74
C ASN A 108 -2.96 5.39 16.13
N ARG A 109 -2.78 5.42 14.80
CA ARG A 109 -1.84 4.55 14.08
C ARG A 109 -0.40 4.63 14.58
N ALA A 110 0.05 5.84 14.95
CA ALA A 110 1.42 6.05 15.43
C ALA A 110 1.62 5.40 16.80
N ALA A 111 0.65 5.52 17.70
CA ALA A 111 0.67 4.85 18.99
C ALA A 111 0.60 3.33 18.85
N LEU A 112 -0.27 2.82 17.96
CA LEU A 112 -0.36 1.39 17.68
C LEU A 112 0.95 0.84 17.11
N LYS A 113 1.61 1.59 16.21
CA LYS A 113 2.85 1.18 15.59
C LYS A 113 3.95 0.92 16.61
N VAL A 114 4.15 1.84 17.57
CA VAL A 114 5.13 1.65 18.64
C VAL A 114 4.87 0.36 19.40
N LEU A 115 3.62 0.10 19.79
CA LEU A 115 3.28 -1.11 20.55
C LEU A 115 3.48 -2.42 19.76
N ILE A 116 3.26 -2.38 18.44
CA ILE A 116 3.52 -3.52 17.56
C ILE A 116 5.04 -3.71 17.40
N GLU A 117 5.80 -2.64 17.17
CA GLU A 117 7.26 -2.71 17.03
C GLU A 117 7.93 -3.20 18.32
N ASP A 118 7.47 -2.74 19.48
CA ASP A 118 7.96 -3.22 20.78
C ASP A 118 7.73 -4.74 20.92
N ALA A 119 6.55 -5.23 20.55
CA ALA A 119 6.23 -6.65 20.63
C ALA A 119 7.01 -7.51 19.60
N LEU A 120 7.39 -6.92 18.46
CA LEU A 120 8.19 -7.58 17.43
C LEU A 120 9.70 -7.49 17.68
N ALA A 121 10.14 -6.65 18.61
CA ALA A 121 11.55 -6.55 19.01
C ALA A 121 12.00 -7.76 19.85
N ASP A 122 11.07 -8.33 20.63
CA ASP A 122 11.30 -9.46 21.53
C ASP A 122 11.08 -10.84 20.87
N ALA A 123 10.63 -10.86 19.61
CA ALA A 123 10.23 -12.05 18.86
C ALA A 123 11.35 -12.68 18.02
#